data_AF-A0AA37NVC9-F1
#
_entry.id   AF-A0AA37NVC9-F1
#
_cell.length_a   1.000
_cell.length_b   1.000
_cell.length_c   1.000
_cell.angle_alpha   90.00
_cell.angle_beta   90.00
_cell.angle_gamma   90.00
#
_symmetry.space_group_name_H-M   'P 1'
#
loop_
_entity.id
_entity.type
_entity.pdbx_description
1 polymer ?
#
loop_
_entity_poly.entity_id
_entity_poly.type
_entity_poly.pdbx_seq_one_letter_code
_entity_poly.pdbx_strand_id
1 'polypeptide(L)'
;MASSNHIGQRLSYDGALCTVRYIGPVDGTSGTWLGVEWDDAGRGKHDGQHKGVRYFSSWTGLSKNPTAASFVRPSRPADAAQSFVAALHGKYNAEAVAERESEIQIVFFGKKPAEEVGFDKIRRQLARVEDLTIVILDGARVAIDVAPGDKSVKETSPLITELDISRNLFEEFEQVVKICRELGSLRSLRLKCILFAPHSMCRLN
;
A
#
# COMPACT_ATOMS: atom_id res chain seq x y z
N MET A 1 19.44 9.94 11.50
CA MET A 1 19.59 8.63 12.18
C MET A 1 18.59 7.69 11.54
N ALA A 2 19.02 6.54 11.02
CA ALA A 2 18.06 5.57 10.48
C ALA A 2 17.11 5.16 11.62
N SER A 3 15.81 5.31 11.41
CA SER A 3 14.80 4.83 12.35
C SER A 3 15.08 3.35 12.63
N SER A 4 15.26 3.01 13.90
CA SER A 4 15.47 1.63 14.30
C SER A 4 14.20 0.84 13.97
N ASN A 5 14.32 -0.21 13.16
CA ASN A 5 13.20 -1.09 12.87
C ASN A 5 12.64 -1.70 14.16
N HIS A 6 11.33 -2.01 14.20
CA HIS A 6 10.69 -2.69 15.32
C HIS A 6 9.74 -3.80 14.86
N ILE A 7 9.38 -4.69 15.79
CA ILE A 7 8.40 -5.76 15.51
C ILE A 7 7.04 -5.14 15.21
N GLY A 8 6.34 -5.72 14.23
CA GLY A 8 5.04 -5.21 13.76
C GLY A 8 5.14 -4.11 12.72
N GLN A 9 6.32 -3.51 12.53
CA GLN A 9 6.52 -2.45 11.54
C GLN A 9 6.18 -2.95 10.12
N ARG A 10 5.45 -2.12 9.38
CA ARG A 10 5.15 -2.34 7.96
C ARG A 10 6.26 -1.76 7.11
N LEU A 11 6.78 -2.54 6.17
CA LEU A 11 7.84 -2.15 5.25
C LEU A 11 7.48 -2.54 3.83
N SER A 12 8.18 -1.95 2.87
CA SER A 12 8.10 -2.35 1.46
C SER A 12 9.50 -2.49 0.88
N TYR A 13 9.71 -3.50 0.06
CA TYR A 13 10.96 -3.73 -0.66
C TYR A 13 10.66 -4.12 -2.10
N ASP A 14 11.15 -3.33 -3.06
CA ASP A 14 10.92 -3.52 -4.48
C ASP A 14 9.41 -3.67 -4.80
N GLY A 15 8.58 -2.82 -4.19
CA GLY A 15 7.12 -2.82 -4.34
C GLY A 15 6.39 -3.92 -3.57
N ALA A 16 7.07 -4.89 -2.96
CA ALA A 16 6.43 -5.93 -2.15
C ALA A 16 6.31 -5.49 -0.69
N LEU A 17 5.12 -5.66 -0.11
CA LEU A 17 4.82 -5.28 1.27
C LEU A 17 5.09 -6.44 2.24
N CYS A 18 5.58 -6.08 3.43
CA CYS A 18 5.85 -7.04 4.49
C CYS A 18 5.69 -6.45 5.89
N THR A 19 5.60 -7.34 6.87
CA THR A 19 5.59 -7.02 8.30
C THR A 19 6.85 -7.58 8.96
N VAL A 20 7.51 -6.79 9.80
CA VAL A 20 8.64 -7.26 10.61
C VAL A 20 8.13 -8.18 11.73
N ARG A 21 8.62 -9.42 11.76
CA ARG A 21 8.24 -10.47 12.73
C ARG A 21 9.38 -10.87 13.67
N TYR A 22 10.62 -10.58 13.31
CA TYR A 22 11.80 -10.89 14.12
C TYR A 22 12.90 -9.85 13.89
N ILE A 23 13.64 -9.52 14.94
CA ILE A 23 14.85 -8.69 14.86
C ILE A 23 15.91 -9.35 15.74
N GLY A 24 17.02 -9.78 15.15
CA GLY A 24 18.08 -10.42 15.90
C GLY A 24 19.07 -11.22 15.05
N PRO A 25 20.02 -11.93 15.69
CA PRO A 25 20.98 -12.79 15.01
C PRO A 25 20.31 -14.02 14.38
N VAL A 26 20.89 -14.54 13.29
CA VAL A 26 20.46 -15.81 12.66
C VAL A 26 21.65 -16.76 12.62
N ASP A 27 21.45 -18.01 13.02
CA ASP A 27 22.51 -18.99 13.23
C ASP A 27 23.28 -19.26 11.94
N GLY A 28 24.60 -19.28 12.05
CA GLY A 28 25.49 -19.44 10.90
C GLY A 28 25.55 -18.21 9.98
N THR A 29 25.12 -17.04 10.45
CA THR A 29 25.27 -15.76 9.75
C THR A 29 25.83 -14.70 10.70
N SER A 30 26.41 -13.63 10.15
CA SER A 30 26.91 -12.49 10.93
C SER A 30 25.88 -11.37 11.05
N GLY A 31 25.86 -10.70 12.20
CA GLY A 31 25.08 -9.48 12.44
C GLY A 31 23.57 -9.71 12.62
N THR A 32 22.84 -8.60 12.74
CA THR A 32 21.39 -8.59 12.93
C THR A 32 20.65 -8.77 11.60
N TRP A 33 19.50 -9.41 11.66
CA TRP A 33 18.55 -9.60 10.58
C TRP A 33 17.16 -9.16 10.98
N LEU A 34 16.40 -8.70 9.99
CA LEU A 34 14.97 -8.55 10.07
C LEU A 34 14.34 -9.83 9.50
N GLY A 35 13.65 -10.60 10.32
CA GLY A 35 12.72 -11.60 9.83
C GLY A 35 11.44 -10.90 9.42
N VAL A 36 11.13 -10.93 8.13
CA VAL A 36 9.93 -10.31 7.55
C VAL A 36 8.98 -11.37 7.03
N GLU A 37 7.69 -11.09 7.14
CA GLU A 37 6.61 -11.84 6.52
C GLU A 37 5.98 -10.99 5.40
N TRP A 38 5.95 -11.54 4.19
CA TRP A 38 5.39 -10.89 3.02
C TRP A 38 3.87 -11.04 2.97
N ASP A 39 3.20 -9.99 2.47
CA ASP A 39 1.77 -10.06 2.16
C ASP A 39 1.51 -11.01 0.98
N ASP A 40 2.41 -11.00 -0.01
CA ASP A 40 2.46 -12.01 -1.07
C ASP A 40 3.39 -13.16 -0.66
N ALA A 41 2.79 -14.29 -0.32
CA ALA A 41 3.51 -15.48 0.07
C ALA A 41 4.49 -16.03 -0.98
N GLY A 42 4.26 -15.73 -2.27
CA GLY A 42 5.16 -16.12 -3.35
C GLY A 42 6.52 -15.41 -3.31
N ARG A 43 6.62 -14.30 -2.58
CA ARG A 43 7.83 -13.48 -2.50
C ARG A 43 8.88 -14.02 -1.53
N GLY A 44 8.47 -14.77 -0.53
CA GLY A 44 9.40 -15.24 0.49
C GLY A 44 10.11 -16.55 0.11
N LYS A 45 10.81 -17.11 1.10
CA LYS A 45 11.74 -18.24 0.94
C LYS A 45 11.51 -19.37 1.93
N HIS A 46 10.91 -19.07 3.08
CA HIS A 46 10.74 -20.00 4.20
C HIS A 46 9.52 -19.61 5.05
N ASP A 47 9.30 -20.32 6.17
CA ASP A 47 8.17 -20.14 7.09
C ASP A 47 8.55 -19.48 8.43
N GLY A 48 9.73 -18.86 8.45
CA GLY A 48 10.37 -18.24 9.61
C GLY A 48 11.47 -19.09 10.26
N GLN A 49 11.85 -20.19 9.62
CA GLN A 49 12.99 -21.02 10.01
C GLN A 49 14.24 -20.77 9.15
N HIS A 50 15.41 -20.98 9.74
CA HIS A 50 16.69 -21.10 9.05
C HIS A 50 17.46 -22.30 9.61
N LYS A 51 17.90 -23.23 8.74
CA LYS A 51 18.69 -24.42 9.12
C LYS A 51 18.09 -25.22 10.29
N GLY A 52 16.77 -25.38 10.32
CA GLY A 52 16.05 -26.14 11.36
C GLY A 52 15.77 -25.37 12.65
N VAL A 53 16.22 -24.12 12.79
CA VAL A 53 15.92 -23.26 13.94
C VAL A 53 14.78 -22.32 13.57
N ARG A 54 13.75 -22.22 14.43
CA ARG A 54 12.60 -21.32 14.26
C ARG A 54 12.82 -19.99 14.97
N TYR A 55 12.73 -18.90 14.22
CA TYR A 55 12.87 -17.53 14.74
C TYR A 55 11.51 -16.84 14.89
N PHE A 56 10.59 -17.12 13.97
CA PHE A 56 9.21 -16.66 14.02
C PHE A 56 8.30 -17.64 13.30
N SER A 57 6.99 -17.46 13.45
CA SER A 57 5.98 -18.19 12.70
C SER A 57 5.40 -17.28 11.64
N SER A 58 5.44 -17.68 10.38
CA SER A 58 4.64 -17.03 9.34
C SER A 58 3.16 -17.41 9.53
N TRP A 59 2.32 -16.40 9.72
CA TRP A 59 0.89 -16.49 9.81
C TRP A 59 0.24 -15.40 8.94
N THR A 60 0.01 -15.70 7.67
CA THR A 60 -0.83 -14.89 6.79
C THR A 60 -2.30 -15.29 7.02
N GLY A 61 -2.96 -14.62 7.96
CA GLY A 61 -4.42 -14.72 8.16
C GLY A 61 -4.91 -15.98 8.89
N LEU A 62 -5.08 -17.10 8.17
CA LEU A 62 -5.78 -18.31 8.65
C LEU A 62 -4.98 -19.61 8.46
N SER A 63 -3.81 -19.56 7.82
CA SER A 63 -2.99 -20.76 7.59
C SER A 63 -1.50 -20.45 7.58
N LYS A 64 -0.70 -21.43 7.99
CA LYS A 64 0.76 -21.37 7.90
C LYS A 64 1.17 -21.35 6.44
N ASN A 65 2.03 -20.42 6.07
CA ASN A 65 2.54 -20.35 4.73
C ASN A 65 4.02 -20.78 4.70
N PRO A 66 4.37 -21.85 3.97
CA PRO A 66 5.71 -22.43 4.00
C PRO A 66 6.77 -21.50 3.39
N THR A 67 6.37 -20.48 2.63
CA THR A 67 7.29 -19.61 1.89
C THR A 67 7.09 -18.13 2.17
N ALA A 68 6.14 -17.68 2.99
CA ALA A 68 5.86 -16.25 3.14
C ALA A 68 6.92 -15.43 3.88
N ALA A 69 7.99 -16.03 4.39
CA ALA A 69 8.99 -15.34 5.20
C ALA A 69 10.34 -15.16 4.51
N SER A 70 11.10 -14.14 4.91
CA SER A 70 12.49 -13.92 4.51
C SER A 70 13.30 -13.27 5.63
N PHE A 71 14.62 -13.46 5.62
CA PHE A 71 15.54 -12.63 6.40
C PHE A 71 16.13 -11.53 5.52
N VAL A 72 15.99 -10.28 5.94
CA VAL A 72 16.46 -9.07 5.24
C VAL A 72 17.46 -8.33 6.12
N ARG A 73 18.47 -7.72 5.51
CA ARG A 73 19.45 -6.90 6.25
C ARG A 73 18.80 -5.59 6.70
N PRO A 74 18.98 -5.16 7.97
CA PRO A 74 18.49 -3.86 8.43
C PRO A 74 19.04 -2.67 7.64
N SER A 75 20.20 -2.84 6.99
CA SER A 75 20.82 -1.83 6.13
C SER A 75 20.23 -1.78 4.71
N ARG A 76 19.39 -2.74 4.32
CA ARG A 76 18.72 -2.70 3.02
C ARG A 76 17.71 -1.54 3.07
N PRO A 77 17.79 -0.58 2.15
CA PRO A 77 16.81 0.50 2.10
C PRO A 77 15.42 -0.07 1.76
N ALA A 78 14.43 0.28 2.57
CA ALA A 78 13.02 0.05 2.24
C ALA A 78 12.54 1.12 1.25
N ASP A 79 11.47 0.81 0.51
CA ASP A 79 10.81 1.80 -0.34
C ASP A 79 10.27 2.94 0.53
N ALA A 80 10.32 4.16 0.00
CA ALA A 80 9.81 5.33 0.71
C ALA A 80 8.29 5.22 0.92
N ALA A 81 7.86 5.51 2.15
CA ALA A 81 6.46 5.73 2.45
C ALA A 81 5.97 7.03 1.80
N GLN A 82 4.67 7.14 1.59
CA GLN A 82 4.04 8.35 1.03
C GLN A 82 2.78 8.76 1.79
N SER A 83 2.36 10.01 1.58
CA SER A 83 1.08 10.51 2.06
C SER A 83 -0.07 9.96 1.22
N PHE A 84 -1.29 10.02 1.76
CA PHE A 84 -2.51 9.67 1.02
C PHE A 84 -2.66 10.54 -0.22
N VAL A 85 -2.45 11.85 -0.06
CA VAL A 85 -2.51 12.84 -1.15
C VAL A 85 -1.51 12.51 -2.26
N ALA A 86 -0.25 12.21 -1.91
CA ALA A 86 0.77 11.83 -2.87
C ALA A 86 0.43 10.52 -3.59
N ALA A 87 -0.09 9.52 -2.88
CA ALA A 87 -0.51 8.24 -3.48
C ALA A 87 -1.68 8.42 -4.45
N LEU A 88 -2.64 9.26 -4.10
CA LEU A 88 -3.81 9.57 -4.91
C LEU A 88 -3.41 10.26 -6.21
N HIS A 89 -2.58 11.30 -6.14
CA HIS A 89 -2.02 11.94 -7.33
C HIS A 89 -1.16 10.98 -8.16
N GLY A 90 -0.25 10.24 -7.52
CA GLY A 90 0.66 9.33 -8.20
C GLY A 90 -0.07 8.24 -8.98
N LYS A 91 -1.15 7.70 -8.43
CA LYS A 91 -1.94 6.66 -9.10
C LYS A 91 -2.82 7.21 -10.21
N TYR A 92 -3.71 8.15 -9.87
CA TYR A 92 -4.77 8.57 -10.79
C TYR A 92 -4.30 9.55 -11.87
N ASN A 93 -3.27 10.36 -11.59
CA ASN A 93 -2.68 11.18 -12.66
C ASN A 93 -1.83 10.34 -13.63
N ALA A 94 -1.15 9.29 -13.15
CA ALA A 94 -0.37 8.41 -14.03
C ALA A 94 -1.27 7.58 -14.94
N GLU A 95 -2.39 7.05 -14.42
CA GLU A 95 -3.42 6.38 -15.23
C GLU A 95 -3.99 7.32 -16.30
N ALA A 96 -4.31 8.57 -15.93
CA ALA A 96 -4.78 9.58 -16.88
C ALA A 96 -3.76 9.91 -17.98
N VAL A 97 -2.46 9.94 -17.66
CA VAL A 97 -1.39 10.14 -18.65
C VAL A 97 -1.26 8.92 -19.57
N ALA A 98 -1.27 7.70 -19.03
CA ALA A 98 -1.18 6.47 -19.82
C ALA A 98 -2.36 6.34 -20.80
N GLU A 99 -3.56 6.72 -20.37
CA GLU A 99 -4.75 6.75 -21.25
C GLU A 99 -4.59 7.78 -22.37
N ARG A 100 -4.09 8.98 -22.05
CA ARG A 100 -3.81 10.01 -23.06
C ARG A 100 -2.77 9.55 -24.08
N GLU A 101 -1.69 8.91 -23.64
CA GLU A 101 -0.68 8.35 -24.56
C GLU A 101 -1.27 7.26 -25.46
N SER A 102 -2.13 6.41 -24.92
CA SER A 102 -2.82 5.37 -25.68
C SER A 102 -3.81 5.95 -26.71
N GLU A 103 -4.55 7.02 -26.38
CA GLU A 103 -5.43 7.72 -27.33
C GLU A 103 -4.65 8.40 -28.46
N ILE A 104 -3.52 9.04 -28.14
CA ILE A 104 -2.65 9.67 -29.15
C ILE A 104 -2.04 8.62 -30.09
N GLN A 105 -1.68 7.43 -29.58
CA GLN A 105 -1.18 6.33 -30.42
C GLN A 105 -2.26 5.66 -31.28
N ILE A 106 -3.54 5.69 -30.88
CA ILE A 106 -4.64 5.05 -31.63
C ILE A 106 -5.06 5.85 -32.88
N VAL A 107 -4.62 7.10 -33.05
CA VAL A 107 -4.98 7.92 -34.22
C VAL A 107 -3.84 7.92 -35.24
N PHE A 108 -3.65 6.84 -36.01
CA PHE A 108 -3.18 6.85 -37.42
C PHE A 108 -3.25 5.44 -38.05
N PHE A 109 -4.47 4.97 -38.40
CA PHE A 109 -4.65 3.92 -39.40
C PHE A 109 -5.89 4.21 -40.26
N GLY A 110 -5.68 4.82 -41.43
CA GLY A 110 -6.65 4.81 -42.53
C GLY A 110 -7.88 5.73 -42.42
N LYS A 111 -8.43 6.11 -43.58
CA LYS A 111 -9.49 7.14 -43.75
C LYS A 111 -10.92 6.72 -43.34
N LYS A 112 -11.12 5.83 -42.37
CA LYS A 112 -12.47 5.51 -41.88
C LYS A 112 -12.46 5.20 -40.38
N PRO A 113 -13.14 6.00 -39.55
CA PRO A 113 -13.32 5.65 -38.14
C PRO A 113 -14.28 4.46 -38.03
N ALA A 114 -13.86 3.43 -37.29
CA ALA A 114 -14.72 2.31 -36.93
C ALA A 114 -15.68 2.77 -35.84
N GLU A 115 -16.98 2.75 -36.15
CA GLU A 115 -18.04 2.78 -35.16
C GLU A 115 -18.02 1.44 -34.41
N GLU A 116 -17.56 1.44 -33.17
CA GLU A 116 -17.88 0.38 -32.23
C GLU A 116 -18.30 0.98 -30.89
N VAL A 117 -19.54 0.68 -30.57
CA VAL A 117 -20.27 1.10 -29.37
C VAL A 117 -19.57 0.54 -28.14
N GLY A 118 -19.15 1.42 -27.25
CA GLY A 118 -18.57 1.06 -25.96
C GLY A 118 -18.34 2.27 -25.08
N PHE A 119 -19.45 2.85 -24.58
CA PHE A 119 -19.50 4.03 -23.71
C PHE A 119 -18.69 3.92 -22.38
N ASP A 120 -18.02 2.79 -22.12
CA ASP A 120 -17.09 2.62 -20.99
C ASP A 120 -15.75 3.33 -21.19
N LYS A 121 -15.38 3.63 -22.45
CA LYS A 121 -14.16 4.40 -22.77
C LYS A 121 -14.31 5.90 -22.51
N ILE A 122 -15.53 6.43 -22.53
CA ILE A 122 -15.81 7.87 -22.28
C ILE A 122 -15.87 8.18 -20.78
N ARG A 123 -16.14 7.18 -19.92
CA ARG A 123 -16.26 7.38 -18.46
C ARG A 123 -14.93 7.55 -17.72
N ARG A 124 -13.80 7.34 -18.40
CA ARG A 124 -12.46 7.61 -17.87
C ARG A 124 -11.84 8.90 -18.40
N GLN A 125 -12.65 9.81 -18.97
CA GLN A 125 -12.23 11.19 -19.25
C GLN A 125 -11.62 11.82 -18.00
N LEU A 126 -10.29 11.75 -17.89
CA LEU A 126 -9.40 12.57 -17.06
C LEU A 126 -10.02 12.95 -15.70
N ALA A 127 -10.34 11.96 -14.88
CA ALA A 127 -10.89 12.24 -13.56
C ALA A 127 -9.87 13.07 -12.79
N ARG A 128 -10.19 14.35 -12.58
CA ARG A 128 -9.43 15.16 -11.65
C ARG A 128 -9.53 14.46 -10.31
N VAL A 129 -8.45 14.48 -9.56
CA VAL A 129 -8.43 13.92 -8.21
C VAL A 129 -9.60 14.42 -7.34
N GLU A 130 -10.06 15.65 -7.59
CA GLU A 130 -11.19 16.30 -6.93
C GLU A 130 -12.55 15.60 -7.21
N ASP A 131 -12.69 14.93 -8.35
CA ASP A 131 -13.94 14.31 -8.82
C ASP A 131 -14.05 12.81 -8.46
N LEU A 132 -13.02 12.24 -7.81
CA LEU A 132 -12.97 10.81 -7.50
C LEU A 132 -14.01 10.41 -6.44
N THR A 133 -14.87 9.46 -6.78
CA THR A 133 -15.89 8.90 -5.88
C THR A 133 -15.52 7.52 -5.32
N ILE A 134 -14.72 6.75 -6.06
CA ILE A 134 -14.21 5.43 -5.68
C ILE A 134 -12.69 5.46 -5.80
N VAL A 135 -12.01 5.25 -4.69
CA VAL A 135 -10.54 5.32 -4.61
C VAL A 135 -9.98 3.99 -4.12
N ILE A 136 -9.00 3.46 -4.86
CA ILE A 136 -8.28 2.23 -4.52
C ILE A 136 -6.80 2.57 -4.41
N LEU A 137 -6.29 2.64 -3.20
CA LEU A 137 -4.88 2.81 -2.85
C LEU A 137 -4.35 1.56 -2.13
N ASP A 138 -4.91 0.41 -2.45
CA ASP A 138 -4.44 -0.89 -1.98
C ASP A 138 -2.98 -1.10 -2.41
N GLY A 139 -2.09 -1.38 -1.46
CA GLY A 139 -0.67 -1.58 -1.76
C GLY A 139 0.14 -0.29 -1.99
N ALA A 140 -0.45 0.89 -1.84
CA ALA A 140 0.14 2.14 -2.31
C ALA A 140 1.20 2.76 -1.38
N ARG A 141 1.67 2.04 -0.34
CA ARG A 141 2.68 2.51 0.61
C ARG A 141 2.30 3.78 1.39
N VAL A 142 1.00 4.00 1.59
CA VAL A 142 0.49 5.11 2.39
C VAL A 142 0.86 4.88 3.86
N ALA A 143 1.51 5.85 4.50
CA ALA A 143 1.82 5.82 5.92
C ALA A 143 1.21 7.00 6.69
N ILE A 144 0.91 8.10 6.01
CA ILE A 144 0.33 9.32 6.58
C ILE A 144 -0.78 9.86 5.68
N ASP A 145 -1.61 10.76 6.20
CA ASP A 145 -2.66 11.47 5.46
C ASP A 145 -2.05 12.50 4.50
N VAL A 146 -1.28 13.45 5.02
CA VAL A 146 -0.83 14.63 4.26
C VAL A 146 0.64 14.90 4.58
N ALA A 147 1.44 15.25 3.56
CA ALA A 147 2.81 15.67 3.79
C ALA A 147 2.85 17.17 4.15
N PRO A 148 3.88 17.66 4.87
CA PRO A 148 3.98 19.08 5.22
C PRO A 148 3.95 19.97 3.97
N GLY A 149 2.97 20.89 3.92
CA GLY A 149 2.80 21.84 2.81
C GLY A 149 1.81 21.40 1.72
N ASP A 150 1.30 20.16 1.78
CA ASP A 150 0.25 19.69 0.88
C ASP A 150 -1.14 20.17 1.32
N LYS A 151 -2.09 20.17 0.37
CA LYS A 151 -3.52 20.36 0.64
C LYS A 151 -4.07 19.25 1.53
N SER A 152 -5.14 19.53 2.28
CA SER A 152 -5.80 18.49 3.08
C SER A 152 -6.40 17.40 2.18
N VAL A 153 -6.72 16.23 2.77
CA VAL A 153 -7.42 15.16 2.07
C VAL A 153 -8.77 15.65 1.52
N LYS A 154 -9.51 16.43 2.31
CA LYS A 154 -10.80 17.02 1.92
C LYS A 154 -10.67 18.02 0.78
N GLU A 155 -9.63 18.85 0.80
CA GLU A 155 -9.36 19.82 -0.27
C GLU A 155 -8.91 19.14 -1.57
N THR A 156 -8.28 17.96 -1.47
CA THR A 156 -7.75 17.22 -2.61
C THR A 156 -8.81 16.38 -3.31
N SER A 157 -9.67 15.69 -2.56
CA SER A 157 -10.63 14.74 -3.11
C SER A 157 -11.90 14.65 -2.22
N PRO A 158 -12.77 15.68 -2.23
CA PRO A 158 -13.91 15.78 -1.32
C PRO A 158 -15.04 14.78 -1.59
N LEU A 159 -15.10 14.19 -2.79
CA LEU A 159 -16.23 13.38 -3.25
C LEU A 159 -16.08 11.88 -2.99
N ILE A 160 -15.02 11.44 -2.31
CA ILE A 160 -14.79 10.00 -2.07
C ILE A 160 -15.92 9.42 -1.24
N THR A 161 -16.57 8.40 -1.79
CA THR A 161 -17.64 7.61 -1.16
C THR A 161 -17.21 6.19 -0.85
N GLU A 162 -16.27 5.64 -1.60
CA GLU A 162 -15.69 4.31 -1.36
C GLU A 162 -14.17 4.40 -1.36
N LEU A 163 -13.54 3.89 -0.30
CA LEU A 163 -12.10 3.91 -0.14
C LEU A 163 -11.55 2.52 0.16
N ASP A 164 -10.56 2.09 -0.62
CA ASP A 164 -9.73 0.94 -0.30
C ASP A 164 -8.30 1.41 -0.02
N ILE A 165 -7.87 1.27 1.23
CA ILE A 165 -6.48 1.52 1.65
C ILE A 165 -5.89 0.27 2.30
N SER A 166 -6.34 -0.91 1.86
CA SER A 166 -5.78 -2.20 2.26
C SER A 166 -4.27 -2.27 1.98
N ARG A 167 -3.55 -3.13 2.72
CA ARG A 167 -2.10 -3.37 2.53
C ARG A 167 -1.31 -2.06 2.37
N ASN A 168 -1.25 -1.27 3.42
CA ASN A 168 -0.45 -0.04 3.43
C ASN A 168 0.58 -0.07 4.56
N LEU A 169 1.26 1.05 4.79
CA LEU A 169 2.33 1.21 5.77
C LEU A 169 1.85 1.92 7.05
N PHE A 170 0.55 1.93 7.31
CA PHE A 170 0.00 2.45 8.56
C PHE A 170 0.49 1.63 9.75
N GLU A 171 1.09 2.32 10.72
CA GLU A 171 1.50 1.71 11.98
C GLU A 171 0.41 1.88 13.06
N GLU A 172 -0.37 2.97 12.95
CA GLU A 172 -1.42 3.34 13.91
C GLU A 172 -2.77 3.54 13.22
N PHE A 173 -3.83 3.03 13.86
CA PHE A 173 -5.19 3.15 13.33
C PHE A 173 -5.69 4.60 13.32
N GLU A 174 -5.14 5.45 14.20
CA GLU A 174 -5.41 6.88 14.23
C GLU A 174 -5.15 7.54 12.87
N GLN A 175 -4.15 7.07 12.13
CA GLN A 175 -3.85 7.64 10.82
C GLN A 175 -4.94 7.36 9.79
N VAL A 176 -5.53 6.16 9.84
CA VAL A 176 -6.69 5.81 9.03
C VAL A 176 -7.88 6.69 9.41
N VAL A 177 -8.10 6.90 10.72
CA VAL A 177 -9.17 7.78 11.22
C VAL A 177 -8.98 9.22 10.74
N LYS A 178 -7.75 9.77 10.73
CA LYS A 178 -7.47 11.11 10.20
C LYS A 178 -7.90 11.26 8.74
N ILE A 179 -7.55 10.29 7.89
CA ILE A 179 -7.97 10.28 6.48
C ILE A 179 -9.49 10.24 6.37
N CYS A 180 -10.13 9.29 7.07
CA CYS A 180 -11.58 9.11 6.96
C CYS A 180 -12.38 10.31 7.50
N ARG A 181 -11.90 11.01 8.53
CA ARG A 181 -12.57 12.19 9.10
C ARG A 181 -12.66 13.36 8.11
N GLU A 182 -11.72 13.46 7.18
CA GLU A 182 -11.74 14.47 6.12
C GLU A 182 -12.74 14.13 4.99
N LEU A 183 -13.15 12.86 4.88
CA LEU A 183 -14.03 12.35 3.81
C LEU A 183 -15.49 12.27 4.28
N GLY A 184 -16.16 13.43 4.33
CA GLY A 184 -17.54 13.55 4.84
C GLY A 184 -18.62 12.74 4.09
N SER A 185 -18.32 12.27 2.86
CA SER A 185 -19.23 11.46 2.04
C SER A 185 -18.88 9.96 2.04
N LEU A 186 -17.89 9.54 2.84
CA LEU A 186 -17.42 8.15 2.86
C LEU A 186 -18.49 7.20 3.39
N ARG A 187 -18.83 6.18 2.59
CA ARG A 187 -19.85 5.16 2.88
C ARG A 187 -19.25 3.76 3.04
N SER A 188 -18.12 3.51 2.38
CA SER A 188 -17.45 2.21 2.38
C SER A 188 -15.94 2.37 2.57
N LEU A 189 -15.38 1.61 3.51
CA LEU A 189 -13.95 1.57 3.78
C LEU A 189 -13.48 0.12 3.79
N ARG A 190 -12.45 -0.19 2.99
CA ARG A 190 -11.77 -1.48 2.97
C ARG A 190 -10.38 -1.35 3.61
N LEU A 191 -10.15 -2.18 4.64
CA LEU A 191 -8.90 -2.28 5.39
C LEU A 191 -8.52 -3.76 5.57
N LYS A 192 -7.88 -4.37 4.57
CA LYS A 192 -7.35 -5.74 4.68
C LYS A 192 -5.85 -5.75 4.89
N CYS A 193 -5.37 -6.74 5.64
CA CYS A 193 -3.94 -6.99 5.85
C CYS A 193 -3.19 -5.77 6.44
N ILE A 194 -3.86 -5.02 7.32
CA ILE A 194 -3.25 -4.00 8.14
C ILE A 194 -3.29 -4.53 9.58
N LEU A 195 -2.13 -4.73 10.17
CA LEU A 195 -1.99 -5.20 11.55
C LEU A 195 -1.61 -4.01 12.41
N PHE A 196 -2.55 -3.56 13.25
CA PHE A 196 -2.28 -2.52 14.24
C PHE A 196 -1.75 -3.15 15.52
N ALA A 197 -0.92 -2.40 16.25
CA ALA A 197 -0.51 -2.82 17.58
C ALA A 197 -1.74 -2.96 18.50
N PRO A 198 -1.74 -3.88 19.48
CA PRO A 198 -2.91 -4.13 20.34
C PRO A 198 -3.41 -2.90 21.11
N HIS A 199 -2.55 -1.91 21.33
CA HIS A 199 -2.88 -0.70 22.11
C HIS A 199 -3.56 0.39 21.26
N SER A 200 -3.51 0.29 19.93
CA SER A 200 -4.04 1.29 18.99
C SER A 200 -5.57 1.24 18.86
N MET A 201 -6.21 0.13 19.21
CA MET A 201 -7.67 -0.04 19.11
C MET A 201 -8.45 0.42 20.34
N CYS A 202 -7.80 0.56 21.51
CA CYS A 202 -8.49 0.84 22.77
C CYS A 202 -8.76 2.33 23.06
N ARG A 203 -8.45 3.25 22.13
CA ARG A 203 -8.59 4.71 22.34
C ARG A 203 -9.72 5.38 21.55
N LEU A 204 -10.63 4.59 20.99
CA LEU A 204 -11.82 5.09 20.29
C LEU A 204 -13.07 4.84 21.15
N ASN A 205 -13.22 5.63 22.21
CA ASN A 205 -14.48 5.83 22.92
C ASN A 205 -14.82 7.32 22.88
#